data_AF-A0A354UAL6-F1
#
_entry.id   AF-A0A354UAL6-F1
#
_cell.length_a   1.000
_cell.length_b   1.000
_cell.length_c   1.000
_cell.angle_alpha   90.00
_cell.angle_beta   90.00
_cell.angle_gamma   90.00
#
_symmetry.space_group_name_H-M   'P 1'
#
loop_
_entity.id
_entity.type
_entity.pdbx_description
1 polymer ?
#
loop_
_entity_poly.entity_id
_entity_poly.type
_entity_poly.pdbx_seq_one_letter_code
_entity_poly.pdbx_strand_id
1 'polypeptide(L)'
;PELAQFCRNSKILVIAGGAAYGAAKRWPSENFREIARRWINEGGFVATVGSQKERPIADEILADLDSAHCWNAAGKTSMDGLIYLLKHAEMCV
;
A
#
# COMPACT_ATOMS: atom_id res chain seq x y z
N PRO A 1 -1.21 -4.44 16.16
CA PRO A 1 -0.93 -3.07 16.65
C PRO A 1 -0.80 -2.05 15.50
N GLU A 2 0.12 -2.29 14.56
CA GLU A 2 0.33 -1.41 13.37
C GLU A 2 -0.93 -1.32 12.49
N LEU A 3 -1.54 -2.45 12.12
CA LEU A 3 -2.75 -2.47 11.29
C LEU A 3 -3.89 -1.63 11.89
N ALA A 4 -4.22 -1.90 13.16
CA ALA A 4 -5.30 -1.20 13.85
C ALA A 4 -5.00 0.29 14.04
N GLN A 5 -3.73 0.67 14.23
CA GLN A 5 -3.28 2.06 14.28
C GLN A 5 -3.47 2.76 12.93
N PHE A 6 -3.01 2.13 11.85
CA PHE A 6 -3.08 2.69 10.51
C PHE A 6 -4.54 2.85 10.04
N CYS A 7 -5.42 1.91 10.38
CA CYS A 7 -6.84 1.97 10.06
C CYS A 7 -7.63 3.04 10.85
N ARG A 8 -6.99 3.80 11.75
CA ARG A 8 -7.62 4.99 12.37
C ARG A 8 -7.54 6.23 11.49
N ASN A 9 -6.74 6.19 10.42
CA ASN A 9 -6.71 7.25 9.42
C ASN A 9 -8.00 7.22 8.60
N SER A 10 -8.52 8.39 8.24
CA SER A 10 -9.84 8.53 7.59
C SER A 10 -9.82 8.32 6.07
N LYS A 11 -8.66 8.52 5.41
CA LYS A 11 -8.53 8.50 3.94
C LYS A 11 -7.40 7.56 3.52
N ILE A 12 -7.71 6.27 3.43
CA ILE A 12 -6.72 5.21 3.15
C ILE A 12 -6.82 4.76 1.70
N LEU A 13 -5.69 4.80 0.98
CA LEU A 13 -5.47 4.14 -0.30
C LEU A 13 -4.66 2.86 -0.07
N VAL A 14 -5.15 1.74 -0.60
CA VAL A 14 -4.39 0.49 -0.64
C VAL A 14 -3.82 0.28 -2.04
N ILE A 15 -2.55 -0.12 -2.12
CA ILE A 15 -1.87 -0.43 -3.38
C ILE A 15 -1.41 -1.90 -3.36
N ALA A 16 -1.96 -2.70 -4.27
CA ALA A 16 -1.56 -4.07 -4.55
C ALA A 16 -0.64 -4.12 -5.79
N GLY A 17 0.52 -3.48 -5.68
CA GLY A 17 1.44 -3.30 -6.83
C GLY A 17 2.26 -4.55 -7.21
N GLY A 18 2.03 -5.68 -6.55
CA GLY A 18 2.68 -6.97 -6.84
C GLY A 18 1.99 -7.74 -7.99
N ALA A 19 2.58 -8.86 -8.40
CA ALA A 19 1.99 -9.74 -9.41
C ALA A 19 2.48 -11.19 -9.26
N ALA A 20 1.55 -12.13 -9.11
CA ALA A 20 1.87 -13.56 -8.97
C ALA A 20 2.51 -14.18 -10.23
N TYR A 21 2.19 -13.64 -11.42
CA TYR A 21 2.63 -14.18 -12.72
C TYR A 21 3.81 -13.41 -13.32
N GLY A 22 4.55 -12.68 -12.50
CA GLY A 22 5.76 -11.98 -12.89
C GLY A 22 5.55 -10.54 -13.39
N ALA A 23 6.68 -9.86 -13.65
CA ALA A 23 6.75 -8.42 -13.88
C ALA A 23 5.93 -7.93 -15.08
N ALA A 24 5.68 -8.76 -16.10
CA ALA A 24 4.90 -8.39 -17.27
C ALA A 24 3.42 -8.07 -16.96
N LYS A 25 2.90 -8.52 -15.81
CA LYS A 25 1.53 -8.23 -15.35
C LYS A 25 1.47 -7.15 -14.27
N ARG A 26 2.59 -6.47 -14.03
CA ARG A 26 2.73 -5.41 -13.03
C ARG A 26 2.93 -4.08 -13.73
N TRP A 27 2.28 -3.04 -13.22
CA TRP A 27 2.57 -1.66 -13.63
C TRP A 27 3.88 -1.17 -12.98
N PRO A 28 4.71 -0.34 -13.63
CA PRO A 28 5.94 0.18 -13.03
C PRO A 28 5.70 0.82 -11.65
N SER A 29 6.63 0.58 -10.70
CA SER A 29 6.54 1.06 -9.32
C SER A 29 6.38 2.59 -9.24
N GLU A 30 6.98 3.31 -10.18
CA GLU A 30 6.96 4.77 -10.34
C GLU A 30 5.55 5.30 -10.59
N ASN A 31 4.74 4.54 -11.33
CA ASN A 31 3.40 4.94 -11.67
C ASN A 31 2.47 4.81 -10.45
N PHE A 32 2.62 3.74 -9.66
CA PHE A 32 1.95 3.62 -8.36
C PHE A 32 2.41 4.71 -7.38
N ARG A 33 3.72 5.02 -7.36
CA ARG A 33 4.30 6.10 -6.52
C ARG A 33 3.67 7.46 -6.85
N GLU A 34 3.44 7.74 -8.13
CA GLU A 34 2.80 8.99 -8.55
C GLU A 34 1.34 9.09 -8.07
N ILE A 35 0.57 7.98 -8.11
CA ILE A 35 -0.77 7.93 -7.53
C ILE A 35 -0.71 8.14 -6.00
N ALA A 36 0.19 7.42 -5.33
CA ALA A 36 0.39 7.52 -3.88
C ALA A 36 0.74 8.96 -3.46
N ARG A 37 1.65 9.62 -4.18
CA ARG A 37 2.02 11.02 -3.96
C ARG A 37 0.81 11.95 -4.04
N ARG A 38 -0.01 11.80 -5.09
CA ARG A 38 -1.23 12.62 -5.24
C ARG A 38 -2.20 12.40 -4.09
N TRP A 39 -2.41 11.15 -3.69
CA TRP A 39 -3.26 10.80 -2.56
C TRP A 39 -2.79 11.43 -1.25
N ILE A 40 -1.48 11.37 -0.98
CA ILE A 40 -0.86 11.97 0.21
C ILE A 40 -0.98 13.50 0.19
N ASN A 41 -0.78 14.14 -0.98
CA ASN A 41 -0.94 15.59 -1.13
C ASN A 41 -2.38 16.07 -0.82
N GLU A 42 -3.37 15.18 -0.91
CA GLU A 42 -4.75 15.44 -0.51
C GLU A 42 -5.05 15.05 0.96
N GLY A 43 -4.00 14.84 1.77
CA GLY A 43 -4.11 14.47 3.19
C GLY A 43 -4.37 12.98 3.44
N GLY A 44 -4.21 12.13 2.42
CA GLY A 44 -4.44 10.70 2.52
C GLY A 44 -3.27 9.91 3.11
N PHE A 45 -3.52 8.63 3.36
CA PHE A 45 -2.56 7.65 3.83
C PHE A 45 -2.51 6.47 2.86
N VAL A 46 -1.33 5.90 2.63
CA VAL A 46 -1.10 4.86 1.64
C VAL A 46 -0.56 3.61 2.32
N ALA A 47 -1.21 2.46 2.09
CA ALA A 47 -0.69 1.16 2.47
C ALA A 47 -0.40 0.30 1.24
N THR A 48 0.82 -0.24 1.14
CA THR A 48 1.13 -1.25 0.13
C THR A 48 0.89 -2.64 0.70
N VAL A 49 0.24 -3.51 -0.07
CA VAL A 49 -0.10 -4.89 0.33
C VAL A 49 0.50 -5.90 -0.64
N GLY A 50 0.67 -7.12 -0.15
CA GLY A 50 1.27 -8.21 -0.91
C GLY A 50 1.88 -9.25 0.01
N SER A 51 2.49 -10.25 -0.60
CA SER A 51 3.25 -11.27 0.11
C SER A 51 4.60 -10.73 0.61
N GLN A 52 5.26 -11.47 1.49
CA GLN A 52 6.62 -11.14 1.96
C GLN A 52 7.63 -10.98 0.80
N LYS A 53 7.43 -11.73 -0.30
CA LYS A 53 8.30 -11.70 -1.49
C LYS A 53 8.18 -10.39 -2.27
N GLU A 54 7.06 -9.68 -2.12
CA GLU A 54 6.75 -8.44 -2.83
C GLU A 54 7.13 -7.20 -2.02
N ARG A 55 7.71 -7.39 -0.82
CA ARG A 55 8.14 -6.29 0.03
C ARG A 55 9.11 -5.32 -0.67
N PRO A 56 10.12 -5.76 -1.45
CA PRO A 56 10.99 -4.83 -2.19
C PRO A 56 10.22 -3.97 -3.20
N ILE A 57 9.20 -4.54 -3.85
CA ILE A 57 8.32 -3.80 -4.79
C ILE A 57 7.53 -2.74 -4.04
N ALA A 58 6.98 -3.12 -2.89
CA ALA A 58 6.25 -2.20 -2.02
C ALA A 58 7.14 -1.07 -1.48
N ASP A 59 8.41 -1.36 -1.15
CA ASP A 59 9.40 -0.35 -0.75
C ASP A 59 9.74 0.59 -1.91
N GLU A 60 9.92 0.08 -3.14
CA GLU A 60 10.11 0.90 -4.33
C GLU A 60 8.94 1.86 -4.57
N ILE A 61 7.68 1.38 -4.45
CA ILE A 61 6.49 2.21 -4.62
C ILE A 61 6.47 3.36 -3.60
N LEU A 62 6.88 3.10 -2.36
CA LEU A 62 6.86 4.08 -1.27
C LEU A 62 8.13 4.94 -1.18
N ALA A 63 9.14 4.67 -2.00
CA ALA A 63 10.38 5.43 -2.02
C ALA A 63 10.13 6.93 -2.26
N ASP A 64 10.85 7.78 -1.53
CA ASP A 64 10.78 9.25 -1.60
C ASP A 64 9.40 9.85 -1.27
N LEU A 65 8.48 9.08 -0.67
CA LEU A 65 7.23 9.58 -0.10
C LEU A 65 7.40 9.87 1.40
N ASP A 66 6.53 10.70 1.96
CA ASP A 66 6.53 10.95 3.40
C ASP A 66 6.14 9.67 4.17
N SER A 67 7.11 9.12 4.89
CA SER A 67 6.95 7.91 5.70
C SER A 67 5.86 8.04 6.76
N ALA A 68 5.51 9.25 7.22
CA ALA A 68 4.42 9.46 8.17
C ALA A 68 3.03 9.08 7.59
N HIS A 69 2.90 9.13 6.27
CA HIS A 69 1.66 8.82 5.54
C HIS A 69 1.66 7.41 4.92
N CYS A 70 2.76 6.67 5.04
CA CYS A 70 2.97 5.42 4.32
C CYS A 70 3.13 4.22 5.25
N TRP A 71 2.58 3.07 4.85
CA TRP A 71 2.83 1.80 5.53
C TRP A 71 3.05 0.66 4.53
N ASN A 72 4.25 0.08 4.54
CA ASN A 72 4.49 -1.18 3.86
C ASN A 72 3.94 -2.34 4.68
N ALA A 73 2.78 -2.85 4.28
CA ALA A 73 2.08 -3.98 4.89
C ALA A 73 2.35 -5.31 4.18
N ALA A 74 3.20 -5.34 3.14
CA ALA A 74 3.55 -6.55 2.41
C ALA A 74 4.23 -7.57 3.35
N GLY A 75 3.64 -8.76 3.46
CA GLY A 75 4.08 -9.80 4.40
C GLY A 75 3.78 -9.54 5.87
N LYS A 76 3.15 -8.40 6.22
CA LYS A 76 2.82 -8.04 7.61
C LYS A 76 1.36 -8.28 7.99
N THR A 77 0.55 -8.76 7.05
CA THR A 77 -0.88 -9.01 7.25
C THR A 77 -1.21 -10.49 7.04
N SER A 78 -2.12 -11.01 7.86
CA SER A 78 -2.85 -12.24 7.53
C SER A 78 -3.98 -11.93 6.54
N MET A 79 -4.66 -12.96 6.03
CA MET A 79 -5.83 -12.76 5.17
C MET A 79 -6.91 -11.91 5.87
N ASP A 80 -7.24 -12.22 7.13
CA ASP A 80 -8.20 -11.44 7.91
C ASP A 80 -7.72 -10.00 8.13
N GLY A 81 -6.42 -9.81 8.33
CA GLY A 81 -5.82 -8.48 8.45
C GLY A 81 -5.93 -7.66 7.16
N LEU A 82 -5.74 -8.30 6.00
CA LEU A 82 -5.92 -7.68 4.70
C LEU A 82 -7.39 -7.31 4.45
N ILE A 83 -8.32 -8.20 4.76
CA ILE A 83 -9.77 -7.92 4.67
C ILE A 83 -10.13 -6.74 5.58
N TYR A 84 -9.60 -6.71 6.80
CA TYR A 84 -9.83 -5.61 7.73
C TYR A 84 -9.29 -4.28 7.19
N LEU A 85 -8.08 -4.27 6.61
CA LEU A 85 -7.50 -3.08 5.98
C LEU A 85 -8.37 -2.59 4.81
N LEU A 86 -8.73 -3.49 3.89
CA LEU A 86 -9.54 -3.16 2.71
C LEU A 86 -10.93 -2.63 3.09
N LYS A 87 -11.52 -3.12 4.18
CA LYS A 87 -12.79 -2.60 4.71
C LYS A 87 -12.70 -1.12 5.15
N HIS A 88 -11.52 -0.65 5.56
CA HIS A 88 -11.27 0.74 5.96
C HIS A 88 -10.65 1.58 4.84
N ALA A 89 -10.32 0.97 3.70
CA ALA A 89 -9.78 1.66 2.55
C ALA A 89 -10.90 2.38 1.79
N GLU A 90 -10.63 3.59 1.34
CA GLU A 90 -11.51 4.32 0.43
C GLU A 90 -11.34 3.81 -1.00
N MET A 91 -10.13 3.39 -1.36
CA MET A 91 -9.81 2.85 -2.67
C MET A 91 -8.70 1.80 -2.57
N CYS A 92 -8.73 0.84 -3.50
CA CYS A 92 -7.65 -0.10 -3.74
C CYS A 92 -7.29 -0.08 -5.22
N VAL A 93 -5.99 -0.05 -5.53
CA VAL A 93 -5.43 -0.09 -6.89
C VAL A 93 -4.46 -1.24 -7.03
#